data_AF-A0A1I6PZ77-F1
#
_entry.id   AF-A0A1I6PZ77-F1
#
_cell.length_a   1.000
_cell.length_b   1.000
_cell.length_c   1.000
_cell.angle_alpha   90.00
_cell.angle_beta   90.00
_cell.angle_gamma   90.00
#
_symmetry.space_group_name_H-M   'P 1'
#
loop_
_entity.id
_entity.type
_entity.pdbx_description
1 polymer ?
#
loop_
_entity_poly.entity_id
_entity_poly.type
_entity_poly.pdbx_seq_one_letter_code
_entity_poly.pdbx_strand_id
1 'polypeptide(L)'
;MIEVCISAFCMFFRQILVEFLAHNHYPRVWDIFSVMTDRMSIAAKPIRRNIRERGDFMSLLQGILTRLVSLKEQAESGEVAQRYFEVNGERKCSVKYFDKSDMYELEVYQQGEKPQVYQFDNIDMVAIEIYDILS
;
A
#
# COMPACT_ATOMS: atom_id res chain seq x y z
N MET A 1 12.24 4.22 39.60
CA MET A 1 12.70 2.81 39.57
C MET A 1 11.53 1.84 39.30
N ILE A 2 10.76 2.07 38.24
CA ILE A 2 9.60 1.22 37.88
C ILE A 2 9.71 0.73 36.42
N GLU A 3 10.46 1.43 35.57
CA GLU A 3 10.61 1.08 34.14
C GLU A 3 11.61 -0.06 33.84
N VAL A 4 12.39 -0.54 34.82
CA VAL A 4 13.37 -1.61 34.58
C VAL A 4 12.77 -3.02 34.75
N CYS A 5 11.60 -3.15 35.38
CA CYS A 5 10.98 -4.45 35.64
C CYS A 5 10.16 -5.01 34.47
N ILE A 6 9.77 -4.19 33.49
CA ILE A 6 8.92 -4.63 32.37
C ILE A 6 9.74 -5.37 31.29
N SER A 7 11.03 -5.06 31.13
CA SER A 7 11.86 -5.70 30.10
C SER A 7 12.34 -7.11 30.49
N ALA A 8 12.47 -7.41 31.78
CA ALA A 8 12.97 -8.71 32.25
C ALA A 8 11.89 -9.81 32.24
N PHE A 9 10.60 -9.46 32.34
CA PHE A 9 9.51 -10.44 32.34
C PHE A 9 9.20 -10.98 30.92
N CYS A 10 9.50 -10.18 29.89
CA CYS A 10 9.18 -10.51 28.49
C CYS A 10 10.09 -11.59 27.89
N MET A 11 11.31 -11.77 28.42
CA MET A 11 12.27 -12.75 27.91
C MET A 11 12.18 -14.13 28.59
N PHE A 12 11.57 -14.25 29.78
CA PHE A 12 11.46 -15.53 30.47
C PHE A 12 10.24 -16.36 30.03
N PHE A 13 9.19 -15.72 29.50
CA PHE A 13 7.97 -16.42 29.09
C PHE A 13 8.00 -16.98 27.66
N ARG A 14 9.04 -16.65 26.87
CA ARG A 14 9.21 -17.14 25.49
C ARG A 14 9.83 -18.53 25.39
N GLN A 15 10.48 -19.03 26.45
CA GLN A 15 11.21 -20.30 26.39
C GLN A 15 10.35 -21.52 26.79
N ILE A 16 9.32 -21.34 27.63
CA ILE A 16 8.50 -22.47 28.13
C ILE A 16 7.36 -22.84 27.16
N LEU A 17 6.95 -21.93 26.27
CA LEU A 17 5.78 -22.17 25.42
C LEU A 17 6.07 -23.01 24.16
N VAL A 18 7.33 -23.07 23.72
CA VAL A 18 7.71 -23.77 22.47
C VAL A 18 7.85 -25.28 22.68
N GLU A 19 8.26 -25.73 23.87
CA GLU A 19 8.42 -27.18 24.15
C GLU A 19 7.10 -27.87 24.51
N PHE A 20 6.09 -27.14 25.01
CA PHE A 20 4.80 -27.75 25.38
C PHE A 20 3.86 -27.96 24.18
N LEU A 21 4.05 -27.23 23.07
CA LEU A 21 3.18 -27.30 21.89
C LEU A 21 3.56 -28.38 20.87
N ALA A 22 4.69 -29.06 21.04
CA ALA A 22 5.12 -30.11 20.11
C ALA A 22 4.55 -31.51 20.42
N HIS A 23 3.94 -31.73 21.59
CA HIS A 23 3.71 -33.10 22.08
C HIS A 23 2.26 -33.52 22.34
N ASN A 24 1.25 -32.69 22.05
CA ASN A 24 -0.15 -33.08 22.27
C ASN A 24 -1.09 -32.56 21.18
N HIS A 25 -1.54 -33.52 20.35
CA HIS A 25 -2.62 -33.38 19.39
C HIS A 25 -3.95 -33.09 20.10
N TYR A 26 -4.40 -31.83 20.15
CA TYR A 26 -5.78 -31.50 20.54
C TYR A 26 -6.34 -30.33 19.73
N PRO A 27 -7.32 -30.55 18.83
CA PRO A 27 -7.87 -29.53 17.95
C PRO A 27 -8.88 -28.57 18.63
N ARG A 28 -8.97 -28.56 19.97
CA ARG A 28 -10.01 -27.80 20.72
C ARG A 28 -9.47 -26.71 21.66
N VAL A 29 -8.16 -26.46 21.66
CA VAL A 29 -7.53 -25.39 22.47
C VAL A 29 -7.37 -24.09 21.65
N TRP A 30 -7.51 -24.16 20.33
CA TRP A 30 -7.46 -23.01 19.42
C TRP A 30 -8.58 -21.99 19.66
N ASP A 31 -9.77 -22.43 20.07
CA ASP A 31 -10.91 -21.52 20.29
C ASP A 31 -10.69 -20.58 21.49
N ILE A 32 -9.93 -21.02 22.50
CA ILE A 32 -9.64 -20.20 23.69
C ILE A 32 -8.45 -19.26 23.43
N PHE A 33 -7.46 -19.68 22.63
CA PHE A 33 -6.36 -18.80 22.22
C PHE A 33 -6.78 -17.71 21.23
N SER A 34 -7.80 -17.94 20.39
CA SER A 34 -8.33 -16.92 19.48
C SER A 34 -8.85 -15.68 20.23
N VAL A 35 -9.47 -15.86 21.39
CA VAL A 35 -10.07 -14.77 22.19
C VAL A 35 -8.99 -13.93 22.89
N MET A 36 -7.79 -14.48 23.11
CA MET A 36 -6.74 -13.81 23.90
C MET A 36 -5.69 -13.10 23.03
N THR A 37 -5.59 -13.43 21.74
CA THR A 37 -4.77 -12.66 20.77
C THR A 37 -5.47 -11.42 20.21
N ASP A 38 -6.78 -11.27 20.38
CA ASP A 38 -7.55 -10.10 19.93
C ASP A 38 -7.28 -8.80 20.74
N ARG A 39 -6.48 -8.88 21.81
CA ARG A 39 -6.13 -7.72 22.66
C ARG A 39 -4.71 -7.21 22.49
N MET A 40 -3.97 -7.68 21.48
CA MET A 40 -2.65 -7.14 21.13
C MET A 40 -2.68 -6.64 19.68
N SER A 41 -3.15 -5.40 19.52
CA SER A 41 -2.75 -4.43 18.50
C SER A 41 -2.10 -4.96 17.22
N ILE A 42 -2.91 -5.52 16.33
CA ILE A 42 -2.76 -5.20 14.91
C ILE A 42 -3.94 -4.30 14.60
N ALA A 43 -3.66 -3.01 14.42
CA ALA A 43 -4.58 -2.08 13.81
C ALA A 43 -4.81 -2.49 12.34
N ALA A 44 -5.43 -3.64 12.12
CA ALA A 44 -6.04 -3.99 10.86
C ALA A 44 -7.24 -3.06 10.74
N LYS A 45 -7.03 -1.93 10.03
CA LYS A 45 -8.13 -1.06 9.59
C LYS A 45 -9.22 -1.99 9.04
N PRO A 46 -10.43 -2.00 9.61
CA PRO A 46 -11.47 -2.87 9.12
C PRO A 46 -11.74 -2.54 7.66
N ILE A 47 -11.57 -3.51 6.76
CA ILE A 47 -11.97 -3.40 5.36
C ILE A 47 -13.50 -3.50 5.32
N ARG A 48 -14.17 -2.45 5.82
CA ARG A 48 -15.58 -2.21 5.60
C ARG A 48 -15.70 -1.13 4.53
N ARG A 49 -15.15 -1.39 3.34
CA ARG A 49 -15.33 -0.50 2.19
C ARG A 49 -16.82 -0.50 1.84
N ASN A 50 -17.49 0.62 2.11
CA ASN A 50 -18.91 0.80 1.81
C ASN A 50 -19.13 0.51 0.33
N ILE A 51 -20.22 -0.18 -0.02
CA ILE A 51 -20.57 -0.54 -1.41
C ILE A 51 -20.63 0.71 -2.31
N ARG A 52 -20.85 1.89 -1.74
CA ARG A 52 -20.85 3.19 -2.43
C ARG A 52 -19.47 3.61 -2.96
N GLU A 53 -18.36 3.23 -2.32
CA GLU A 53 -17.00 3.54 -2.80
C GLU A 53 -16.55 2.65 -3.97
N ARG A 54 -17.20 1.49 -4.20
CA ARG A 54 -16.82 0.60 -5.31
C ARG A 54 -17.13 1.18 -6.70
N GLY A 55 -18.16 2.01 -6.81
CA GLY A 55 -18.50 2.65 -8.10
C GLY A 55 -17.46 3.69 -8.50
N ASP A 56 -17.01 4.47 -7.52
CA ASP A 56 -16.04 5.56 -7.72
C ASP A 56 -14.63 4.99 -7.93
N PHE A 57 -14.26 3.92 -7.21
CA PHE A 57 -12.99 3.21 -7.41
C PHE A 57 -12.82 2.72 -8.85
N MET A 58 -13.83 2.00 -9.37
CA MET A 58 -13.75 1.40 -10.71
C MET A 58 -13.69 2.45 -11.82
N SER A 59 -14.41 3.56 -11.66
CA SER A 59 -14.42 4.63 -12.68
C SER A 59 -13.15 5.47 -12.66
N LEU A 60 -12.62 5.80 -11.48
CA LEU A 60 -11.39 6.58 -11.34
C LEU A 60 -10.18 5.79 -11.84
N LEU A 61 -10.03 4.54 -11.41
CA LEU A 61 -8.93 3.68 -11.82
C LEU A 61 -8.95 3.45 -13.34
N GLN A 62 -10.13 3.21 -13.93
CA GLN A 62 -10.26 3.10 -15.38
C GLN A 62 -9.83 4.39 -16.10
N GLY A 63 -10.18 5.55 -15.54
CA GLY A 63 -9.76 6.85 -16.07
C GLY A 63 -8.24 7.06 -16.00
N ILE A 64 -7.60 6.60 -14.92
CA ILE A 64 -6.14 6.62 -14.77
C ILE A 64 -5.49 5.71 -15.81
N LEU A 65 -5.91 4.44 -15.89
CA LEU A 65 -5.38 3.46 -16.84
C LEU A 65 -5.47 3.95 -18.28
N THR A 66 -6.63 4.48 -18.70
CA THR A 66 -6.83 4.98 -20.06
C THR A 66 -5.84 6.11 -20.40
N ARG A 67 -5.56 6.99 -19.45
CA ARG A 67 -4.57 8.07 -19.64
C ARG A 67 -3.13 7.55 -19.70
N LEU A 68 -2.80 6.52 -18.92
CA LEU A 68 -1.48 5.89 -18.94
C LEU A 68 -1.23 5.10 -20.23
N VAL A 69 -2.25 4.42 -20.78
CA VAL A 69 -2.17 3.77 -22.09
C VAL A 69 -1.92 4.81 -23.18
N SER A 70 -2.71 5.88 -23.20
CA SER A 70 -2.53 6.97 -24.17
C SER A 70 -1.15 7.65 -24.03
N LEU A 71 -0.60 7.74 -22.81
CA LEU A 71 0.74 8.25 -22.56
C LEU A 71 1.82 7.37 -23.19
N LYS A 72 1.68 6.04 -23.08
CA LYS A 72 2.60 5.08 -23.69
C LYS A 72 2.56 5.16 -25.22
N GLU A 73 1.37 5.16 -25.81
CA GLU A 73 1.18 5.31 -27.27
C GLU A 73 1.82 6.60 -27.82
N GLN A 74 1.71 7.71 -27.08
CA GLN A 74 2.34 8.97 -27.47
C GLN A 74 3.86 8.92 -27.38
N ALA A 75 4.40 8.26 -26.37
CA ALA A 75 5.84 8.12 -26.24
C ALA A 75 6.47 7.24 -27.34
N GLU A 76 5.75 6.22 -27.80
CA GLU A 76 6.14 5.39 -28.95
C GLU A 76 6.19 6.19 -30.26
N SER A 77 5.37 7.26 -30.38
CA SER A 77 5.45 8.20 -31.51
C SER A 77 6.67 9.15 -31.48
N GLY A 78 7.54 9.02 -30.47
CA GLY A 78 8.80 9.77 -30.35
C GLY A 78 8.67 11.10 -29.60
N GLU A 79 7.50 11.44 -29.08
CA GLU A 79 7.28 12.61 -28.23
C GLU A 79 7.42 12.25 -26.76
N VAL A 80 8.27 12.97 -26.03
CA VAL A 80 8.40 12.78 -24.57
C VAL A 80 7.15 13.35 -23.90
N ALA A 81 6.13 12.51 -23.74
CA ALA A 81 4.86 12.88 -23.15
C ALA A 81 4.89 12.74 -21.62
N GLN A 82 4.35 13.76 -20.92
CA GLN A 82 4.18 13.80 -19.47
C GLN A 82 2.72 14.17 -19.16
N ARG A 83 2.15 13.58 -18.12
CA ARG A 83 0.78 13.82 -17.67
C ARG A 83 0.77 14.24 -16.20
N TYR A 84 -0.06 15.21 -15.86
CA TYR A 84 -0.24 15.69 -14.50
C TYR A 84 -1.60 15.22 -13.98
N PHE A 85 -1.63 14.84 -12.71
CA PHE A 85 -2.87 14.54 -11.99
C PHE A 85 -3.05 15.54 -10.85
N GLU A 86 -4.24 16.13 -10.82
CA GLU A 86 -4.60 17.18 -9.89
C GLU A 86 -5.91 16.87 -9.17
N VAL A 87 -6.00 17.28 -7.91
CA VAL A 87 -7.20 17.17 -7.09
C VAL A 87 -7.51 18.56 -6.58
N ASN A 88 -8.72 19.05 -6.83
CA ASN A 88 -9.15 20.41 -6.45
C ASN A 88 -8.21 21.53 -6.97
N GLY A 89 -7.59 21.33 -8.14
CA GLY A 89 -6.65 22.28 -8.75
C GLY A 89 -5.22 22.24 -8.18
N GLU A 90 -4.94 21.35 -7.23
CA GLU A 90 -3.59 21.11 -6.73
C GLU A 90 -2.96 19.89 -7.42
N ARG A 91 -1.79 20.08 -8.02
CA ARG A 91 -1.02 18.99 -8.63
C ARG A 91 -0.49 18.06 -7.56
N LYS A 92 -0.92 16.80 -7.58
CA LYS A 92 -0.48 15.78 -6.62
C LYS A 92 0.65 14.92 -7.17
N CYS A 93 0.60 14.58 -8.45
CA CYS A 93 1.67 13.84 -9.09
C CYS A 93 1.75 14.11 -10.60
N SER A 94 2.87 13.71 -11.20
CA SER A 94 3.03 13.63 -12.64
C SER A 94 3.61 12.27 -13.04
N VAL A 95 3.22 11.78 -14.22
CA VAL A 95 3.77 10.57 -14.81
C VAL A 95 4.38 10.87 -16.15
N LYS A 96 5.54 10.26 -16.37
CA LYS A 96 6.26 10.24 -17.63
C LYS A 96 6.53 8.79 -18.00
N TYR A 97 6.48 8.48 -19.30
CA TYR A 97 6.86 7.17 -19.80
C TYR A 97 8.12 7.27 -20.64
N PHE A 98 9.05 6.33 -20.42
CA PHE A 98 10.31 6.23 -21.12
C PHE A 98 10.33 5.00 -22.01
N ASP A 99 10.08 5.20 -23.30
CA ASP A 99 10.03 4.13 -24.30
C ASP A 99 11.33 3.30 -24.38
N LYS A 100 12.49 3.95 -24.21
CA LYS A 100 13.79 3.28 -24.23
C LYS A 100 13.98 2.24 -23.14
N SER A 101 13.35 2.41 -21.99
CA SER A 101 13.48 1.53 -20.84
C SER A 101 12.20 0.76 -20.53
N ASP A 102 11.09 1.05 -21.22
CA ASP A 102 9.74 0.57 -20.88
C ASP A 102 9.39 0.81 -19.41
N MET A 103 9.70 2.02 -18.91
CA MET A 103 9.50 2.40 -17.51
C MET A 103 8.61 3.63 -17.40
N TYR A 104 7.72 3.61 -16.41
CA TYR A 104 6.97 4.76 -15.93
C TYR A 104 7.74 5.44 -14.80
N GLU A 105 7.89 6.74 -14.87
CA GLU A 105 8.41 7.57 -13.80
C GLU A 105 7.28 8.41 -13.21
N LEU A 106 6.99 8.16 -11.94
CA LEU A 106 5.98 8.87 -11.15
C LEU A 106 6.69 9.86 -10.23
N GLU A 107 6.40 11.13 -10.42
CA GLU A 107 6.85 12.21 -9.55
C GLU A 107 5.70 12.63 -8.63
N VAL A 108 5.87 12.48 -7.32
CA VAL A 108 4.87 12.82 -6.30
C VAL A 108 5.22 14.15 -5.65
N TYR A 109 4.27 15.08 -5.65
CA TYR A 109 4.43 16.40 -5.08
C TYR A 109 3.87 16.43 -3.65
N GLN A 110 4.71 16.82 -2.70
CA GLN A 110 4.31 17.03 -1.31
C GLN A 110 4.61 18.48 -0.93
N GLN A 111 3.69 19.11 -0.19
CA GLN A 111 3.83 20.51 0.18
C GLN A 111 5.05 20.70 1.11
N GLY A 112 5.98 21.54 0.69
CA GLY A 112 7.16 21.88 1.50
C GLY A 112 8.32 20.88 1.39
N GLU A 113 8.19 19.83 0.58
CA GLU A 113 9.24 18.83 0.36
C GLU A 113 9.66 18.75 -1.10
N LYS A 114 10.83 18.14 -1.35
CA LYS A 114 11.26 17.85 -2.73
C LYS A 114 10.36 16.76 -3.31
N PRO A 115 10.03 16.84 -4.62
CA PRO A 115 9.26 15.79 -5.26
C PRO A 115 9.96 14.44 -5.13
N GLN A 116 9.18 13.41 -4.78
CA GLN A 116 9.68 12.04 -4.68
C GLN A 116 9.45 11.35 -6.01
N VAL A 117 10.49 10.72 -6.55
CA VAL A 117 10.45 10.08 -7.87
C VAL A 117 10.53 8.58 -7.70
N TYR A 118 9.58 7.87 -8.30
CA TYR A 118 9.47 6.42 -8.29
C TYR A 118 9.44 5.90 -9.73
N GLN A 119 10.01 4.72 -9.95
CA GLN A 119 10.01 4.08 -11.26
C GLN A 119 9.27 2.74 -11.20
N PHE A 120 8.42 2.50 -12.18
CA PHE A 120 7.59 1.31 -12.30
C PHE A 120 7.73 0.71 -13.70
N ASP A 121 7.84 -0.61 -13.77
CA ASP A 121 7.82 -1.39 -15.01
C ASP A 121 6.40 -1.84 -15.40
N ASN A 122 5.46 -1.77 -14.47
CA ASN A 122 4.10 -2.27 -14.64
C ASN A 122 3.06 -1.13 -14.59
N ILE A 123 2.24 -1.03 -15.64
CA ILE A 123 1.17 -0.03 -15.78
C ILE A 123 0.10 -0.12 -14.67
N ASP A 124 -0.22 -1.33 -14.20
CA ASP A 124 -1.22 -1.55 -13.16
C ASP A 124 -0.70 -1.08 -11.80
N MET A 125 0.58 -1.32 -11.51
CA MET A 125 1.19 -0.87 -10.25
C MET A 125 1.22 0.65 -10.15
N VAL A 126 1.68 1.34 -11.21
CA VAL A 126 1.67 2.82 -11.23
C VAL A 126 0.24 3.38 -11.19
N ALA A 127 -0.73 2.71 -11.82
CA ALA A 127 -2.13 3.12 -11.75
C ALA A 127 -2.71 3.04 -10.33
N ILE A 128 -2.40 1.97 -9.59
CA ILE A 128 -2.81 1.83 -8.18
C ILE A 128 -2.15 2.90 -7.31
N GLU A 129 -0.87 3.19 -7.52
CA GLU A 129 -0.17 4.22 -6.75
C GLU A 129 -0.77 5.61 -7.00
N ILE A 130 -1.04 5.96 -8.26
CA ILE A 130 -1.74 7.22 -8.60
C ILE A 130 -3.12 7.25 -7.95
N TYR A 131 -3.86 6.14 -7.99
CA TYR A 131 -5.18 6.06 -7.36
C TYR A 131 -5.10 6.39 -5.87
N ASP A 132 -4.15 5.77 -5.15
CA ASP A 132 -3.97 5.99 -3.71
C ASP A 132 -3.58 7.45 -3.40
N ILE A 133 -2.81 8.11 -4.27
CA ILE A 133 -2.46 9.53 -4.14
C ILE A 133 -3.66 10.47 -4.36
N LEU A 134 -4.57 10.11 -5.26
CA LEU A 134 -5.72 10.94 -5.62
C LEU A 134 -6.94 10.72 -4.73
N SER A 135 -6.99 9.58 -4.02
CA SER A 135 -8.10 9.18 -3.16
C SER A 135 -8.22 9.97 -1.85
#